data_AF-A0A090X9W3-F1
#
_entry.id   AF-A0A090X9W3-F1
#
_cell.length_a   1.000
_cell.length_b   1.000
_cell.length_c   1.000
_cell.angle_alpha   90.00
_cell.angle_beta   90.00
_cell.angle_gamma   90.00
#
_symmetry.space_group_name_H-M   'P 1'
#
loop_
_entity.id
_entity.type
_entity.pdbx_description
1 polymer ?
#
loop_
_entity_poly.entity_id
_entity_poly.type
_entity_poly.pdbx_seq_one_letter_code
_entity_poly.pdbx_strand_id
1 'polypeptide(L)'
;LGIHNTLDELIEAQRIAQLERLSQSPTGQHILQSLGITYNTQFGPKLDIPIELRKHIHVPPLPKNTHPLYNQERRKERARTLQKRFANSKDVAYVDAAEYRDRDAMVVAVLDQQNQ
;
A
#
# COMPACT_ATOMS: atom_id res chain seq x y z
N LEU A 1 -3.99 3.79 -7.20
CA LEU A 1 -5.43 3.44 -7.14
C LEU A 1 -6.00 4.11 -5.91
N GLY A 2 -6.95 5.02 -6.12
CA GLY A 2 -7.52 5.89 -5.09
C GLY A 2 -8.86 5.36 -4.54
N ILE A 3 -9.50 6.17 -3.70
CA ILE A 3 -10.71 5.85 -2.91
C ILE A 3 -11.94 5.55 -3.82
N HIS A 4 -11.92 6.02 -5.06
CA HIS A 4 -12.90 5.66 -6.09
C HIS A 4 -12.17 5.31 -7.38
N ASN A 5 -11.91 4.02 -7.60
CA ASN A 5 -11.45 3.57 -8.92
C ASN A 5 -12.68 3.16 -9.73
N THR A 6 -12.75 3.64 -10.95
CA THR A 6 -13.67 3.16 -11.97
C THR A 6 -13.39 1.69 -12.31
N LEU A 7 -14.36 1.02 -12.92
CA LEU A 7 -14.20 -0.38 -13.34
C LEU A 7 -13.01 -0.52 -14.31
N ASP A 8 -12.85 0.43 -15.23
CA ASP A 8 -11.76 0.43 -16.20
C ASP A 8 -10.39 0.57 -15.53
N GLU A 9 -10.27 1.42 -14.52
CA GLU A 9 -9.04 1.56 -13.73
C GLU A 9 -8.71 0.27 -12.96
N LEU A 10 -9.71 -0.44 -12.44
CA LEU A 10 -9.50 -1.73 -11.77
C LEU A 10 -9.05 -2.81 -12.74
N ILE A 11 -9.66 -2.86 -13.94
CA ILE A 11 -9.28 -3.81 -15.00
C ILE A 11 -7.85 -3.53 -15.43
N GLU A 12 -7.49 -2.27 -15.66
CA GLU A 12 -6.15 -1.91 -16.11
C GLU A 12 -5.11 -2.19 -15.02
N ALA A 13 -5.40 -1.85 -13.76
CA ALA A 13 -4.54 -2.18 -12.63
C ALA A 13 -4.30 -3.69 -12.48
N GLN A 14 -5.37 -4.49 -12.59
CA GLN A 14 -5.25 -5.95 -12.55
C GLN A 14 -4.39 -6.45 -13.71
N ARG A 15 -4.62 -5.92 -14.91
CA ARG A 15 -3.89 -6.31 -16.12
C ARG A 15 -2.39 -6.01 -15.97
N ILE A 16 -2.03 -4.81 -15.53
CA ILE A 16 -0.64 -4.42 -15.25
C ILE A 16 -0.04 -5.35 -14.20
N ALA A 17 -0.73 -5.62 -13.09
CA ALA A 17 -0.22 -6.49 -12.04
C ALA A 17 0.04 -7.93 -12.54
N GLN A 18 -0.79 -8.45 -13.45
CA GLN A 18 -0.58 -9.78 -14.04
C GLN A 18 0.60 -9.80 -15.02
N LEU A 19 0.73 -8.78 -15.88
CA LEU A 19 1.88 -8.66 -16.78
C LEU A 19 3.20 -8.55 -16.00
N GLU A 20 3.20 -7.74 -14.94
CA GLU A 20 4.31 -7.60 -14.01
C GLU A 20 4.69 -8.94 -13.37
N ARG A 21 3.73 -9.65 -12.80
CA ARG A 21 3.96 -10.98 -12.21
C ARG A 21 4.53 -11.98 -13.22
N LEU A 22 3.99 -12.01 -14.44
CA LEU A 22 4.47 -12.93 -15.49
C LEU A 22 5.91 -12.59 -15.91
N SER A 23 6.25 -11.31 -16.03
CA SER A 23 7.62 -10.88 -16.38
C SER A 23 8.67 -11.26 -15.34
N GLN A 24 8.29 -11.53 -14.10
CA GLN A 24 9.22 -11.88 -13.01
C GLN A 24 9.61 -13.37 -12.94
N SER A 25 9.05 -14.23 -13.80
CA SER A 25 9.38 -15.68 -13.80
C SER A 25 9.77 -16.18 -15.20
N PRO A 26 10.70 -17.15 -15.33
CA PRO A 26 11.08 -17.70 -16.64
C PRO A 26 9.90 -18.28 -17.42
N THR A 27 9.00 -19.00 -16.75
CA THR A 27 7.79 -19.56 -17.37
C THR A 27 6.83 -18.45 -17.83
N GLY A 28 6.63 -17.42 -17.00
CA GLY A 28 5.78 -16.28 -17.38
C GLY A 28 6.34 -15.48 -18.54
N GLN A 29 7.66 -15.27 -18.59
CA GLN A 29 8.33 -14.65 -19.74
C GLN A 29 8.11 -15.44 -21.03
N HIS A 30 8.17 -16.77 -20.96
CA HIS A 30 7.89 -17.62 -22.12
C HIS A 30 6.44 -17.48 -22.62
N ILE A 31 5.47 -17.38 -21.71
CA ILE A 31 4.06 -17.12 -22.04
C ILE A 31 3.89 -15.75 -22.72
N LEU A 32 4.54 -14.71 -22.21
CA LEU A 32 4.47 -13.37 -22.80
C LEU A 32 5.06 -13.36 -24.22
N GLN A 33 6.20 -14.05 -24.42
CA GLN A 33 6.82 -14.19 -25.74
C GLN A 33 5.94 -14.95 -26.74
N SER A 34 5.30 -16.05 -26.32
CA SER A 34 4.45 -16.84 -27.21
C SER A 34 3.19 -16.07 -27.65
N LEU A 35 2.72 -15.15 -26.83
CA LEU A 35 1.62 -14.23 -27.15
C LEU A 35 2.09 -12.97 -27.91
N GLY A 36 3.40 -12.79 -28.16
CA GLY A 36 3.95 -11.60 -28.80
C GLY A 36 3.84 -10.33 -27.96
N ILE A 37 3.63 -10.45 -26.65
CA ILE A 37 3.46 -9.32 -25.73
C ILE A 37 4.82 -8.91 -25.20
N THR A 38 5.27 -7.72 -25.57
CA THR A 38 6.46 -7.09 -24.96
C THR A 38 6.01 -6.24 -23.78
N TYR A 39 6.42 -6.63 -22.58
CA TYR A 39 6.15 -5.89 -21.35
C TYR A 39 7.46 -5.50 -20.68
N ASN A 40 7.69 -4.20 -20.53
CA ASN A 40 8.80 -3.65 -19.78
C ASN A 40 8.29 -3.41 -18.37
N THR A 41 8.90 -4.03 -17.36
CA THR A 41 8.53 -3.87 -15.95
C THR A 41 8.39 -2.40 -15.61
N GLN A 42 7.18 -1.98 -15.23
CA GLN A 42 6.91 -0.56 -14.93
C GLN A 42 7.52 -0.14 -13.59
N PHE A 43 7.83 -1.11 -12.73
CA PHE A 43 8.40 -0.89 -11.41
C PHE A 43 9.84 -1.39 -11.39
N GLY A 44 10.74 -0.55 -10.88
CA GLY A 44 12.12 -0.96 -10.62
C GLY A 44 12.19 -2.12 -9.61
N PRO A 45 13.37 -2.75 -9.45
CA PRO A 45 13.55 -3.78 -8.44
C PRO A 45 13.11 -3.29 -7.07
N LYS A 46 12.39 -4.13 -6.32
CA LYS A 46 12.10 -3.85 -4.91
C LYS A 46 13.42 -3.92 -4.15
N LEU A 47 13.89 -2.77 -3.69
CA LEU A 47 15.10 -2.65 -2.89
C LEU A 47 14.74 -2.59 -1.41
N ASP A 48 15.55 -3.22 -0.59
CA ASP A 48 15.46 -3.02 0.85
C ASP A 48 15.75 -1.56 1.22
N ILE A 49 15.05 -1.07 2.24
CA ILE A 49 15.29 0.27 2.78
C ILE A 49 16.68 0.27 3.43
N PRO A 50 17.60 1.17 3.02
CA PRO A 50 18.92 1.30 3.63
C PRO A 50 18.84 1.43 5.16
N ILE A 51 19.77 0.78 5.87
CA ILE A 51 19.80 0.74 7.35
C ILE A 51 19.76 2.15 7.94
N GLU A 52 20.46 3.11 7.34
CA GLU A 52 20.47 4.49 7.81
C GLU A 52 19.08 5.15 7.71
N LEU A 53 18.31 4.89 6.66
CA LEU A 53 16.93 5.39 6.56
C LEU A 53 15.99 4.66 7.52
N ARG A 54 16.18 3.35 7.68
CA ARG A 54 15.35 2.53 8.58
C ARG A 54 15.40 3.01 10.03
N LYS A 55 16.55 3.52 10.51
CA LYS A 55 16.70 4.10 11.86
C LYS A 55 15.82 5.33 12.10
N HIS A 56 15.44 6.05 11.04
CA HIS A 56 14.59 7.24 11.13
C HIS A 56 13.09 6.90 11.09
N ILE A 57 12.72 5.65 10.80
CA ILE A 57 11.33 5.20 10.80
C ILE A 57 10.93 4.84 12.24
N HIS A 58 10.07 5.66 12.84
CA HIS A 58 9.53 5.41 14.17
C HIS A 58 8.11 4.82 14.10
N VAL A 59 7.96 3.56 14.48
CA VAL A 59 6.65 2.90 14.60
C VAL A 59 6.26 2.85 16.08
N PRO A 60 5.28 3.66 16.52
CA PRO A 60 4.84 3.62 17.92
C PRO A 60 4.17 2.27 18.23
N PRO A 61 4.28 1.77 19.48
CA PRO A 61 3.61 0.54 19.88
C PRO A 61 2.09 0.67 19.75
N LEU A 62 1.44 -0.48 19.56
CA LEU A 62 -0.02 -0.52 19.48
C LEU A 62 -0.66 0.02 20.77
N PRO A 63 -1.78 0.76 20.65
CA PRO A 63 -2.46 1.31 21.81
C PRO A 63 -2.92 0.21 22.77
N LYS A 64 -2.49 0.29 24.04
CA LYS A 64 -2.98 -0.61 25.09
C LYS A 64 -4.48 -0.37 25.34
N ASN A 65 -5.20 -1.41 25.77
CA ASN A 65 -6.62 -1.33 26.15
C ASN A 65 -7.54 -0.77 25.06
N THR A 66 -7.27 -1.07 23.78
CA THR A 66 -8.08 -0.64 22.63
C THR A 66 -8.62 -1.85 21.88
N HIS A 67 -9.40 -2.70 22.57
CA HIS A 67 -9.98 -3.89 21.95
C HIS A 67 -10.93 -3.50 20.79
N PRO A 68 -10.83 -4.14 19.61
CA PRO A 68 -11.59 -3.74 18.42
C PRO A 68 -13.11 -3.75 18.65
N LEU A 69 -13.62 -4.78 19.31
CA LEU A 69 -15.05 -4.93 19.60
C LEU A 69 -15.51 -4.16 20.85
N TYR A 70 -14.88 -4.35 22.00
CA TYR A 70 -15.39 -3.83 23.28
C TYR A 70 -15.09 -2.36 23.57
N ASN A 71 -14.06 -1.75 22.95
CA ASN A 71 -13.60 -0.40 23.30
C ASN A 71 -13.85 0.62 22.18
N GLN A 72 -15.03 0.57 21.57
CA GLN A 72 -15.39 1.42 20.43
C GLN A 72 -15.25 2.93 20.75
N GLU A 73 -15.73 3.38 21.91
CA GLU A 73 -15.66 4.80 22.29
C GLU A 73 -14.21 5.29 22.46
N ARG A 74 -13.32 4.46 23.02
CA ARG A 74 -11.88 4.78 23.10
C ARG A 74 -11.25 4.88 21.71
N ARG A 75 -11.66 4.04 20.75
CA ARG A 75 -11.20 4.12 19.36
C ARG A 75 -11.63 5.42 18.70
N LYS A 76 -12.89 5.83 18.89
CA LYS A 76 -13.43 7.09 18.36
C LYS A 76 -12.69 8.31 18.94
N GLU A 77 -12.51 8.35 20.26
CA GLU A 77 -11.81 9.46 20.91
C GLU A 77 -10.32 9.53 20.51
N ARG A 78 -9.66 8.38 20.34
CA ARG A 78 -8.31 8.32 19.80
C ARG A 78 -8.23 8.89 18.38
N ALA A 79 -9.13 8.47 17.49
CA ALA A 79 -9.19 8.99 16.12
C ALA A 79 -9.42 10.50 16.10
N ARG A 80 -10.35 11.02 16.92
CA ARG A 80 -10.59 12.46 17.08
C ARG A 80 -9.35 13.20 17.58
N THR A 81 -8.62 12.63 18.52
CA THR A 81 -7.39 13.23 19.07
C THR A 81 -6.28 13.30 18.02
N LEU A 82 -6.08 12.22 17.26
CA LEU A 82 -5.12 12.18 16.17
C LEU A 82 -5.48 13.18 15.07
N GLN A 83 -6.77 13.25 14.69
CA GLN A 83 -7.25 14.25 13.73
C GLN A 83 -6.98 15.66 14.23
N LYS A 84 -7.37 16.01 15.46
CA LYS A 84 -7.13 17.34 16.04
C LYS A 84 -5.64 17.70 16.08
N ARG A 85 -4.78 16.72 16.38
CA ARG A 85 -3.33 16.94 16.49
C ARG A 85 -2.67 17.22 15.15
N PHE A 86 -3.10 16.53 14.10
CA PHE A 86 -2.42 16.52 12.81
C PHE A 86 -3.22 17.17 11.67
N ALA A 87 -4.42 17.69 11.93
CA ALA A 87 -5.32 18.25 10.91
C ALA A 87 -4.68 19.29 9.99
N ASN A 88 -3.73 20.08 10.50
CA ASN A 88 -3.07 21.16 9.75
C ASN A 88 -1.65 20.79 9.29
N SER A 89 -1.22 19.54 9.50
CA SER A 89 0.12 19.09 9.13
C SER A 89 0.13 18.63 7.67
N LYS A 90 0.97 19.27 6.84
CA LYS A 90 1.13 18.90 5.43
C LYS A 90 1.89 17.58 5.25
N ASP A 91 2.68 17.20 6.24
CA ASP A 91 3.52 15.99 6.19
C ASP A 91 2.83 14.75 6.81
N VAL A 92 1.49 14.76 6.89
CA VAL A 92 0.71 13.65 7.46
C VAL A 92 -0.26 13.10 6.43
N ALA A 93 -0.15 11.80 6.15
CA ALA A 93 -1.07 11.05 5.32
C ALA A 93 -1.91 10.09 6.17
N TYR A 94 -3.23 10.10 5.96
CA TYR A 94 -4.13 9.07 6.47
C TYR A 94 -4.32 8.02 5.38
N VAL A 95 -4.13 6.76 5.75
CA VAL A 95 -4.12 5.65 4.80
C VAL A 95 -4.91 4.49 5.34
N ASP A 96 -5.64 3.82 4.45
CA ASP A 96 -6.25 2.55 4.74
C ASP A 96 -5.20 1.44 4.64
N ALA A 97 -5.32 0.46 5.51
CA ALA A 97 -4.50 -0.74 5.51
C ALA A 97 -5.36 -1.94 5.10
N ALA A 98 -4.86 -2.76 4.20
CA ALA A 98 -5.51 -4.00 3.80
C ALA A 98 -4.64 -5.21 4.17
N GLU A 99 -5.29 -6.31 4.54
CA GLU A 99 -4.60 -7.57 4.83
C GLU A 99 -4.31 -8.34 3.54
N TYR A 100 -3.16 -9.00 3.47
CA TYR A 100 -2.88 -9.95 2.40
C TYR A 100 -3.65 -11.25 2.63
N ARG A 101 -4.38 -11.73 1.62
CA ARG A 101 -5.16 -12.97 1.73
C ARG A 101 -4.33 -14.21 2.07
N ASP A 102 -3.09 -14.26 1.57
CA ASP A 102 -2.28 -15.49 1.57
C ASP A 102 -1.11 -15.46 2.57
N ARG A 103 -0.99 -14.42 3.41
CA ARG A 103 0.06 -14.31 4.44
C ARG A 103 -0.31 -13.30 5.53
N ASP A 104 0.23 -13.50 6.72
CA ASP A 104 0.09 -12.59 7.87
C ASP A 104 0.93 -11.31 7.66
N ALA A 105 0.41 -10.42 6.81
CA ALA A 105 1.01 -9.14 6.49
C ALA A 105 -0.06 -8.12 6.08
N MET A 106 0.24 -6.83 6.28
CA MET A 106 -0.61 -5.71 5.85
C MET A 106 0.05 -4.95 4.70
N VAL A 107 -0.76 -4.38 3.81
CA VAL A 107 -0.35 -3.41 2.79
C VAL A 107 -0.93 -2.04 3.13
N VAL A 108 -0.12 -1.01 2.92
CA VAL A 108 -0.49 0.39 3.07
C VAL A 108 0.06 1.13 1.84
N ALA A 109 -0.76 1.99 1.24
CA ALA A 109 -0.34 2.81 0.11
C ALA A 109 -0.51 4.29 0.47
N VAL A 110 0.58 5.05 0.37
CA VAL A 110 0.58 6.52 0.51
C VAL A 110 0.89 7.08 -0.88
N LEU A 111 0.07 8.01 -1.36
CA LEU A 111 0.37 8.77 -2.57
C LEU A 111 0.96 10.12 -2.15
N ASP A 112 2.08 10.49 -2.77
CA ASP A 112 2.64 11.82 -2.60
C ASP A 112 1.72 12.86 -3.27
N GLN A 113 1.46 13.97 -2.59
CA GLN A 113 0.66 15.07 -3.12
C GLN A 113 1.43 15.93 -4.15
N GLN A 114 2.71 15.66 -4.41
CA GLN A 114 3.54 16.48 -5.31
C GLN A 114 3.31 16.29 -6.82
N ASN A 115 2.31 15.53 -7.29
CA ASN A 115 2.02 15.38 -8.72
C ASN A 115 0.51 15.41 -9.05
N GLN A 116 -0.12 16.58 -8.90
CA GLN A 116 -1.29 16.95 -9.69
C GLN A 116 -0.97 18.19 -10.52
#